data_AF-A0A6P0VYW2-F1
#
_entry.id   AF-A0A6P0VYW2-F1
#
_cell.length_a   1.000
_cell.length_b   1.000
_cell.length_c   1.000
_cell.angle_alpha   90.00
_cell.angle_beta   90.00
_cell.angle_gamma   90.00
#
_symmetry.space_group_name_H-M   'P 1'
#
loop_
_entity.id
_entity.type
_entity.pdbx_description
1 polymer ?
#
loop_
_entity_poly.entity_id
_entity_poly.type
_entity_poly.pdbx_seq_one_letter_code
_entity_poly.pdbx_strand_id
1 'polypeptide(L)' 'MNNLGSNTSQKNLRSDNHPDIVQRRIDLFHECTIPILEYYGYCHRLLTINGNQSPEEVHQEILEKLKL' A
#
# COMPACT_ATOMS: atom_id res chain seq x y z
N MET A 1 -7.55 -29.68 -31.84
CA MET A 1 -7.48 -28.43 -32.63
C MET A 1 -7.85 -27.26 -31.74
N ASN A 2 -6.95 -26.29 -31.71
CA ASN A 2 -6.98 -25.04 -30.95
C ASN A 2 -8.27 -24.24 -31.14
N ASN A 3 -8.79 -23.62 -30.06
CA ASN A 3 -9.24 -22.24 -30.18
C ASN A 3 -9.12 -21.48 -28.84
N LEU A 4 -8.10 -20.62 -28.82
CA LEU A 4 -7.94 -19.35 -28.12
C LEU A 4 -9.05 -18.94 -27.14
N GLY A 5 -8.76 -19.11 -25.84
CA GLY A 5 -9.33 -18.30 -24.76
C GLY A 5 -8.43 -17.09 -24.45
N SER A 6 -8.07 -16.31 -25.46
CA SER A 6 -7.49 -14.98 -25.26
C SER A 6 -8.64 -14.03 -24.94
N ASN A 7 -8.70 -13.49 -23.72
CA ASN A 7 -9.34 -12.23 -23.29
C ASN A 7 -9.55 -12.33 -21.76
N THR A 8 -8.74 -11.67 -20.92
CA THR A 8 -9.05 -10.31 -20.47
C THR A 8 -7.79 -9.62 -19.89
N SER A 9 -6.80 -9.32 -20.74
CA SER A 9 -5.84 -8.23 -20.45
C SER A 9 -6.47 -6.88 -20.81
N GLN A 10 -7.74 -6.68 -20.47
CA GLN A 10 -8.35 -5.35 -20.47
C GLN A 10 -7.94 -4.68 -19.17
N LYS A 11 -6.84 -3.94 -19.29
CA LYS A 11 -6.36 -2.88 -18.41
C LYS A 11 -7.56 -2.03 -17.95
N ASN A 12 -8.18 -2.45 -16.85
CA ASN A 12 -9.09 -1.63 -16.05
C ASN A 12 -8.22 -0.51 -15.46
N LEU A 13 -7.96 0.52 -16.26
CA LEU A 13 -7.39 1.77 -15.76
C LEU A 13 -8.47 2.36 -14.87
N ARG A 14 -8.46 1.97 -13.59
CA ARG A 14 -9.38 2.52 -12.60
C ARG A 14 -9.27 4.04 -12.68
N SER A 15 -10.40 4.74 -12.64
CA SER A 15 -10.46 6.18 -12.78
C SER A 15 -9.64 6.91 -11.72
N ASP A 16 -9.33 6.27 -10.59
CA ASP A 16 -8.50 6.81 -9.52
C ASP A 16 -6.98 6.73 -9.78
N ASN A 17 -6.55 6.14 -10.91
CA ASN A 17 -5.14 6.05 -11.30
C ASN A 17 -4.67 7.19 -12.23
N HIS A 18 -5.49 8.22 -12.45
CA HIS A 18 -5.01 9.41 -13.17
C HIS A 18 -3.96 10.16 -12.34
N PRO A 19 -2.88 10.69 -12.95
CA PRO A 19 -1.76 11.28 -12.22
C PRO A 19 -2.14 12.41 -11.25
N ASP A 20 -3.09 13.26 -11.64
CA ASP A 20 -3.64 14.35 -10.83
C ASP A 20 -4.37 13.83 -9.59
N ILE A 21 -5.14 12.75 -9.73
CA ILE A 21 -5.83 12.11 -8.61
C ILE A 21 -4.83 11.43 -7.67
N VAL A 22 -3.81 10.76 -8.22
CA VAL A 22 -2.75 10.13 -7.43
C VAL A 22 -1.98 11.19 -6.63
N GLN A 23 -1.62 12.32 -7.25
CA GLN A 23 -0.97 13.42 -6.57
C GLN A 23 -1.82 13.95 -5.42
N ARG A 24 -3.11 14.21 -5.67
CA ARG A 24 -4.03 14.70 -4.63
C ARG A 24 -4.15 13.72 -3.46
N ARG A 25 -4.11 12.41 -3.71
CA ARG A 25 -4.13 11.38 -2.66
C ARG A 25 -2.85 11.37 -1.84
N ILE A 26 -1.69 11.59 -2.46
CA ILE A 26 -0.41 11.72 -1.75
C ILE A 26 -0.44 12.98 -0.87
N ASP A 27 -0.90 14.11 -1.40
CA ASP A 27 -1.01 15.36 -0.62
C ASP A 27 -1.92 15.17 0.60
N LEU A 28 -3.10 14.56 0.42
CA LEU A 28 -4.03 14.25 1.51
C LEU A 28 -3.45 13.26 2.53
N PHE A 29 -2.63 12.30 2.09
CA PHE A 29 -1.93 11.40 3.01
C PHE A 29 -0.96 12.18 3.91
N HIS A 30 -0.22 13.14 3.36
CA HIS A 30 0.65 14.02 4.14
C HIS A 30 -0.13 14.94 5.08
N GLU A 31 -1.23 15.54 4.61
CA GLU A 31 -2.05 16.47 5.41
C GLU A 31 -2.80 15.78 6.56
N CYS A 32 -3.36 14.60 6.31
CA CYS A 32 -4.31 13.96 7.23
C CYS A 32 -3.74 12.74 7.95
N THR A 33 -2.92 11.93 7.30
CA THR A 33 -2.50 10.63 7.86
C THR A 33 -1.20 10.75 8.66
N ILE A 34 -0.22 11.53 8.19
CA ILE A 34 1.07 11.70 8.90
C ILE A 34 0.88 12.22 10.34
N PRO A 35 0.04 13.24 10.63
CA PRO A 35 -0.17 13.70 12.02
C PRO A 35 -0.73 12.61 12.95
N ILE A 36 -1.51 11.68 12.40
CA ILE A 36 -2.05 10.54 13.17
C ILE A 36 -0.92 9.56 13.53
N LEU A 37 0.01 9.31 12.60
CA LEU A 37 1.18 8.47 12.86
C LEU A 37 2.06 9.07 13.97
N GLU A 38 2.28 10.39 13.96
CA GLU A 38 3.01 11.09 15.03
C GLU A 38 2.38 10.80 16.39
N TYR A 39 1.06 10.97 16.52
CA TYR A 39 0.32 10.66 17.76
C TYR A 39 0.54 9.21 18.25
N TYR A 40 0.44 8.22 17.36
CA TYR A 40 0.68 6.82 17.74
C TYR A 40 2.15 6.52 18.06
N GLY A 41 3.08 7.24 17.43
CA GLY A 41 4.50 7.23 17.77
C GLY A 41 4.73 7.65 19.22
N TYR A 42 4.17 8.79 19.65
CA TYR A 42 4.25 9.23 21.05
C TYR A 42 3.63 8.22 22.03
N CYS A 43 2.56 7.55 21.62
CA CYS A 43 1.92 6.51 22.43
C CYS A 43 2.71 5.19 22.51
N HIS A 44 3.85 5.06 21.83
CA HIS A 44 4.60 3.81 21.68
C HIS A 44 3.74 2.66 21.12
N ARG A 45 2.75 2.98 20.27
CA ARG A 45 1.84 2.02 19.62
C ARG A 45 1.98 1.98 18.10
N LEU A 46 3.03 2.57 17.56
CA LEU A 46 3.31 2.57 16.13
C LEU A 46 4.43 1.57 15.80
N LEU A 47 4.15 0.64 14.90
CA LEU A 47 5.14 -0.21 14.26
C LEU A 47 5.31 0.23 12.80
N THR A 48 6.54 0.52 12.39
CA THR A 48 6.88 0.87 10.99
C THR A 48 7.45 -0.36 10.30
N ILE A 49 7.02 -0.67 9.08
CA ILE A 49 7.46 -1.84 8.29
C ILE A 49 7.99 -1.35 6.93
N ASN A 50 9.02 -1.99 6.37
CA ASN A 50 9.54 -1.61 5.06
C ASN A 50 8.75 -2.23 3.92
N GLY A 51 7.89 -1.44 3.26
CA GLY A 51 7.09 -1.90 2.12
C GLY A 51 7.83 -2.12 0.80
N ASN A 52 9.12 -1.78 0.70
CA ASN A 52 9.91 -1.92 -0.54
C ASN A 52 10.59 -3.30 -0.69
N GLN A 53 10.06 -4.32 -0.02
CA GLN A 53 10.57 -5.70 -0.02
C GLN A 53 9.60 -6.64 -0.75
N SER A 54 9.98 -7.92 -0.90
CA SER A 54 9.03 -8.93 -1.37
C SER A 54 7.85 -9.09 -0.38
N PRO A 55 6.66 -9.49 -0.85
CA PRO A 55 5.51 -9.74 0.03
C PRO A 55 5.82 -10.72 1.17
N GLU A 56 6.65 -11.73 0.91
CA GLU A 56 7.08 -12.72 1.89
C GLU A 56 7.95 -12.07 2.99
N GLU A 57 8.92 -11.23 2.61
CA GLU A 57 9.76 -10.51 3.57
C GLU A 57 8.95 -9.52 4.42
N VAL A 58 8.04 -8.77 3.80
CA VAL A 58 7.13 -7.85 4.51
C VAL A 58 6.28 -8.62 5.51
N HIS A 59 5.75 -9.79 5.12
CA HIS A 59 4.94 -10.63 6.00
C HIS A 59 5.73 -11.12 7.22
N GLN A 60 6.97 -11.58 7.01
CA GLN A 60 7.84 -11.99 8.11
C GLN A 60 8.16 -10.81 9.05
N GLU A 61 8.49 -9.62 8.51
CA GLU A 61 8.77 -8.43 9.35
C GLU A 61 7.54 -8.06 10.21
N ILE A 62 6.33 -8.20 9.67
CA ILE A 62 5.09 -7.96 10.42
C ILE A 62 4.97 -8.93 11.60
N LEU A 63 5.17 -10.24 11.38
CA LEU A 63 5.07 -11.25 12.42
C LEU A 63 6.12 -11.03 13.52
N GLU A 64 7.37 -10.76 13.13
CA GLU A 64 8.47 -10.50 14.05
C GLU A 64 8.18 -9.31 14.97
N LYS A 65 7.67 -8.20 14.43
CA LYS A 65 7.36 -7.01 15.25
C LYS A 65 6.13 -7.18 16.13
N LEU A 66 5.20 -8.05 15.75
CA LEU A 66 4.05 -8.43 16.57
C LEU A 66 4.42 -9.49 17.64
N LYS A 67 5.63 -10.08 17.57
CA LYS A 67 6.07 -11.19 18.41
C LYS A 67 5.16 -12.42 18.31
N LEU A 68 4.68 -12.71 17.10
CA LEU A 68 3.83 -13.86 16.77
C LEU A 68 4.65 -15.03 16.22
#